data_AF-A0A1I7Z944-F1
#
_entry.id   AF-A0A1I7Z944-F1
#
_cell.length_a   1.000
_cell.length_b   1.000
_cell.length_c   1.000
_cell.angle_alpha   90.00
_cell.angle_beta   90.00
_cell.angle_gamma   90.00
#
_symmetry.space_group_name_H-M   'P 1'
#
loop_
_entity.id
_entity.type
_entity.pdbx_description
1 polymer ?
#
loop_
_entity_poly.entity_id
_entity_poly.type
_entity_poly.pdbx_seq_one_letter_code
_entity_poly.pdbx_strand_id
1 'polypeptide(L)'
;MLLSFGFVAHPSCQQLLAAIWYDGLPGFRNRHIVFKLLLTLLVAVSFPILSVIYLVAPKSCLGNLARKPFIKFLCHSASYCFFLFLLILASQRIDYNHLFGSSENSSAAELDPDQKERRGPPPTPVEWAILAWVIGLIWVEIKQLWDCGLHEYCHNLWNILDFITNSLYMCTFALRTVAYFQVEAEMRDPRLQHIARHLQRRDWDAWDPTLISECFFATANIFSSLKLVPIFTFNPHLGPLKISLGRMVIDILKFFLLYCLVLFAFACGLNQLFWYYAAMRQQECDSFKSNPERFGAMQESCDHKYRSFASLFNTLETLFWALFGLIDLNHFVLKEDHSLTEWTGKTIFGSYSCCAIVVLLNMLIAMMSNSYQYISV
;
A
#
# COMPACT_ATOMS: atom_id res chain seq x y z
N MET A 1 0.89 26.99 21.41
CA MET A 1 1.66 26.16 20.44
C MET A 1 2.62 26.99 19.57
N LEU A 2 2.25 28.16 19.04
CA LEU A 2 3.19 29.00 18.23
C LEU A 2 4.43 29.51 19.01
N LEU A 3 4.29 29.87 20.28
CA LEU A 3 5.41 30.30 21.15
C LEU A 3 6.49 29.21 21.34
N SER A 4 6.12 27.92 21.30
CA SER A 4 7.10 26.83 21.42
C SER A 4 7.84 26.55 20.12
N PHE A 5 7.19 26.72 18.95
CA PHE A 5 7.86 26.54 17.65
C PHE A 5 8.93 27.60 17.42
N GLY A 6 8.63 28.88 17.70
CA GLY A 6 9.61 29.97 17.59
C GLY A 6 10.80 29.81 18.53
N PHE A 7 10.56 29.30 19.74
CA PHE A 7 11.62 28.97 20.70
C PHE A 7 12.53 27.84 20.19
N VAL A 8 11.95 26.72 19.74
CA VAL A 8 12.73 25.58 19.24
C VAL A 8 13.49 25.93 17.97
N ALA A 9 12.90 26.72 17.07
CA ALA A 9 13.54 27.17 15.83
C ALA A 9 14.66 28.21 16.04
N HIS A 10 14.81 28.76 17.25
CA HIS A 10 15.82 29.77 17.52
C HIS A 10 17.25 29.25 17.21
N PRO A 11 18.10 30.02 16.50
CA PRO A 11 19.42 29.55 16.06
C PRO A 11 20.30 28.97 17.18
N SER A 12 20.29 29.58 18.36
CA SER A 12 21.06 29.08 19.51
C SER A 12 20.58 27.72 20.00
N CYS A 13 19.26 27.48 20.00
CA CYS A 13 18.68 26.19 20.37
C CYS A 13 19.02 25.13 19.31
N GLN A 14 18.91 25.49 18.02
CA GLN A 14 19.27 24.61 16.91
C GLN A 14 20.77 24.25 16.90
N GLN A 15 21.65 25.18 17.24
CA GLN A 15 23.08 24.91 17.34
C GLN A 15 23.39 23.91 18.46
N LEU A 16 22.75 24.04 19.62
CA LEU A 16 22.87 23.09 20.73
C LEU A 16 22.35 21.70 20.33
N LEU A 17 21.15 21.62 19.74
CA LEU A 17 20.58 20.36 19.26
C LEU A 17 21.47 19.69 18.22
N ALA A 18 22.03 20.46 17.27
CA ALA A 18 22.95 19.94 16.27
C ALA A 18 24.26 19.43 16.90
N ALA A 19 24.78 20.09 17.94
CA ALA A 19 25.97 19.64 18.65
C ALA A 19 25.74 18.29 19.35
N ILE A 20 24.57 18.10 19.96
CA ILE A 20 24.16 16.83 20.57
C ILE A 20 23.95 15.75 19.49
N TRP A 21 23.34 16.13 18.36
CA TRP A 21 23.04 15.19 17.27
C TRP A 21 24.29 14.59 16.62
N TYR A 22 25.31 15.42 16.36
CA TYR A 22 26.57 15.00 15.74
C TYR A 22 27.67 14.64 16.75
N ASP A 23 27.31 14.43 18.01
CA ASP A 23 28.25 14.06 19.06
C ASP A 23 28.97 12.73 18.70
N GLY A 24 30.31 12.77 18.69
CA GLY A 24 31.18 11.67 18.24
C GLY A 24 31.62 11.70 16.78
N LEU A 25 31.18 12.68 15.98
CA LEU A 25 31.57 12.85 14.57
C LEU A 25 32.13 14.27 14.31
N PRO A 26 33.40 14.55 14.71
CA PRO A 26 33.95 15.88 14.63
C PRO A 26 34.02 16.38 13.18
N GLY A 27 33.40 17.54 12.93
CA GLY A 27 33.43 18.21 11.64
C GLY A 27 32.59 17.57 10.53
N PHE A 28 31.75 16.57 10.82
CA PHE A 28 30.92 15.89 9.81
C PHE A 28 30.08 16.86 8.98
N ARG A 29 29.53 17.91 9.61
CA ARG A 29 28.73 18.96 8.93
C ARG A 29 29.48 19.64 7.79
N ASN A 30 30.79 19.85 7.92
CA ASN A 30 31.60 20.63 6.98
C ASN A 30 32.35 19.77 5.95
N ARG A 31 32.19 18.43 5.99
CA ARG A 31 32.83 17.52 5.02
C ARG A 31 32.09 17.50 3.67
N HIS A 32 32.80 17.09 2.62
CA HIS A 32 32.28 16.93 1.27
C HIS A 32 31.11 15.92 1.22
N ILE A 33 30.15 16.13 0.32
CA ILE A 33 28.95 15.28 0.17
C ILE A 33 29.30 13.81 -0.07
N VAL A 34 30.31 13.53 -0.89
CA VAL A 34 30.77 12.16 -1.20
C VAL A 34 31.26 11.43 0.06
N PHE A 35 32.05 12.11 0.89
CA PHE A 35 32.53 11.53 2.15
C PHE A 35 31.36 11.25 3.10
N LYS A 36 30.39 12.18 3.18
CA LYS A 36 29.18 11.97 3.99
C LYS A 36 28.38 10.77 3.50
N LEU A 37 28.20 10.62 2.18
CA LEU A 37 27.48 9.50 1.58
C LEU A 37 28.20 8.17 1.85
N LEU A 38 29.52 8.12 1.64
CA LEU A 38 30.30 6.90 1.86
C LEU A 38 30.29 6.48 3.34
N LEU A 39 30.47 7.43 4.27
CA LEU A 39 30.39 7.14 5.70
C LEU A 39 28.99 6.68 6.10
N THR A 40 27.95 7.33 5.57
CA THR A 40 26.54 6.96 5.82
C THR A 40 26.27 5.54 5.30
N LEU A 41 26.74 5.21 4.10
CA LEU A 41 26.60 3.87 3.52
C LEU A 41 27.36 2.82 4.34
N LEU A 42 28.58 3.11 4.78
CA LEU A 42 29.39 2.20 5.59
C LEU A 42 28.68 1.86 6.91
N VAL A 43 28.17 2.87 7.62
CA VAL A 43 27.42 2.66 8.87
C VAL A 43 26.09 1.94 8.59
N ALA A 44 25.42 2.28 7.50
CA ALA A 44 24.18 1.61 7.10
C ALA A 44 24.41 0.12 6.83
N VAL A 45 25.45 -0.28 6.08
CA VAL A 45 25.77 -1.70 5.84
C VAL A 45 26.21 -2.41 7.13
N SER A 46 26.88 -1.69 8.03
CA SER A 46 27.38 -2.22 9.30
C SER A 46 26.31 -2.31 10.40
N PHE A 47 25.05 -1.96 10.12
CA PHE A 47 23.98 -1.94 11.13
C PHE A 47 23.78 -3.24 11.92
N PRO A 48 23.86 -4.47 11.35
CA PRO A 48 23.62 -5.68 12.13
C PRO A 48 24.76 -5.91 13.12
N ILE A 49 26.01 -5.67 12.70
CA ILE A 49 27.20 -5.81 13.53
C ILE A 49 27.16 -4.82 14.70
N LEU A 50 26.84 -3.55 14.42
CA LEU A 50 26.73 -2.51 15.44
C LEU A 50 25.64 -2.82 16.46
N SER A 51 24.50 -3.36 16.00
CA SER A 51 23.37 -3.74 16.87
C SER A 51 23.72 -4.91 17.79
N VAL A 52 24.40 -5.94 17.28
CA VAL A 52 24.84 -7.09 18.08
C VAL A 52 25.90 -6.67 19.11
N ILE A 53 26.87 -5.83 18.73
CA ILE A 53 27.88 -5.32 19.66
C ILE A 53 27.23 -4.52 20.79
N TYR A 54 26.21 -3.72 20.49
CA TYR A 54 25.48 -2.98 21.51
C TYR A 54 24.75 -3.90 22.50
N LEU A 55 24.20 -5.03 22.04
CA LEU A 55 23.55 -6.02 22.91
C LEU A 55 24.55 -6.79 23.78
N VAL A 56 25.68 -7.22 23.23
CA VAL A 56 26.65 -8.08 23.93
C VAL A 56 27.61 -7.27 24.81
N ALA A 57 28.13 -6.16 24.30
CA ALA A 57 29.17 -5.36 24.96
C ALA A 57 28.86 -3.85 24.88
N PRO A 58 27.84 -3.37 25.61
CA PRO A 58 27.37 -1.97 25.53
C PRO A 58 28.40 -0.93 25.99
N LYS A 59 29.41 -1.32 26.79
CA LYS A 59 30.48 -0.43 27.27
C LYS A 59 31.68 -0.34 26.32
N SER A 60 31.70 -1.10 25.23
CA SER A 60 32.77 -1.06 24.23
C SER A 60 32.78 0.27 23.47
N CYS A 61 33.90 0.59 22.79
CA CYS A 61 34.00 1.80 21.97
C CYS A 61 32.91 1.85 20.89
N LEU A 62 32.69 0.73 20.19
CA LEU A 62 31.65 0.59 19.16
C LEU A 62 30.22 0.60 19.76
N GLY A 63 30.02 0.04 20.95
CA GLY A 63 28.73 0.14 21.67
C GLY A 63 28.40 1.58 22.09
N ASN A 64 29.39 2.35 22.53
CA ASN A 64 29.23 3.77 22.82
C ASN A 64 28.97 4.61 21.54
N LEU A 65 29.57 4.23 20.41
CA LEU A 65 29.29 4.85 19.10
C LEU A 65 27.83 4.60 18.67
N ALA A 66 27.31 3.37 18.83
CA ALA A 66 25.93 3.02 18.49
C ALA A 66 24.87 3.75 19.34
N ARG A 67 25.23 4.21 20.55
CA ARG A 67 24.37 5.02 21.42
C ARG A 67 24.18 6.45 20.90
N LYS A 68 25.08 6.96 20.06
CA LYS A 68 24.99 8.33 19.53
C LYS A 68 23.73 8.48 18.66
N PRO A 69 23.00 9.60 18.77
CA PRO A 69 21.66 9.75 18.17
C PRO A 69 21.67 9.64 16.64
N PHE A 70 22.66 10.25 15.97
CA PHE A 70 22.78 10.15 14.51
C PHE A 70 23.06 8.71 14.04
N ILE A 71 23.95 7.98 14.71
CA ILE A 71 24.26 6.58 14.38
C ILE A 71 23.05 5.69 14.63
N LYS A 72 22.34 5.91 15.74
CA LYS A 72 21.09 5.20 16.06
C LYS A 72 20.03 5.43 14.96
N PHE A 73 19.80 6.68 14.56
CA PHE A 73 18.88 7.01 13.47
C PHE A 73 19.26 6.30 12.16
N LEU A 74 20.55 6.30 11.82
CA LEU A 74 21.04 5.67 10.60
C LEU A 74 20.90 4.15 10.64
N CYS A 75 21.17 3.51 11.78
CA CYS A 75 20.97 2.08 11.96
C CYS A 75 19.49 1.68 11.86
N HIS A 76 18.58 2.47 12.46
CA HIS A 76 17.14 2.24 12.30
C HIS A 76 16.68 2.40 10.85
N SER A 77 17.14 3.45 10.17
CA SER A 77 16.83 3.69 8.77
C SER A 77 17.37 2.58 7.86
N ALA A 78 18.60 2.13 8.10
CA ALA A 78 19.23 1.04 7.37
C ALA A 78 18.52 -0.30 7.59
N SER A 79 18.14 -0.62 8.84
CA SER A 79 17.34 -1.81 9.16
C SER A 79 15.98 -1.77 8.45
N TYR A 80 15.34 -0.60 8.36
CA TYR A 80 14.09 -0.44 7.63
C TYR A 80 14.27 -0.59 6.11
N CYS A 81 15.32 -0.01 5.53
CA CYS A 81 15.66 -0.24 4.12
C CYS A 81 15.96 -1.71 3.82
N PHE A 82 16.63 -2.41 4.75
CA PHE A 82 16.86 -3.85 4.64
C PHE A 82 15.56 -4.65 4.73
N PHE A 83 14.63 -4.26 5.60
CA PHE A 83 13.28 -4.83 5.63
C PHE A 83 12.56 -4.66 4.29
N LEU A 84 12.58 -3.46 3.69
CA LEU A 84 12.00 -3.25 2.36
C LEU A 84 12.71 -4.09 1.28
N PHE A 85 14.03 -4.25 1.38
CA PHE A 85 14.77 -5.15 0.50
C PHE A 85 14.31 -6.61 0.63
N LEU A 86 14.07 -7.10 1.85
CA LEU A 86 13.48 -8.43 2.07
C LEU A 86 12.08 -8.55 1.45
N LEU A 87 11.24 -7.51 1.54
CA LEU A 87 9.93 -7.50 0.89
C LEU A 87 10.04 -7.56 -0.65
N ILE A 88 11.02 -6.85 -1.23
CA ILE A 88 11.30 -6.93 -2.66
C ILE A 88 11.77 -8.34 -3.05
N LEU A 89 12.64 -8.96 -2.26
CA LEU A 89 13.07 -10.34 -2.48
C LEU A 89 11.92 -11.34 -2.39
N ALA A 90 11.00 -11.15 -1.43
CA ALA A 90 9.79 -11.96 -1.31
C ALA A 90 8.85 -11.77 -2.52
N SER A 91 8.72 -10.53 -3.03
CA SER A 91 7.92 -10.21 -4.22
C SER A 91 8.51 -10.79 -5.50
N GLN A 92 9.83 -10.76 -5.66
CA GLN A 92 10.51 -11.34 -6.83
C GLN A 92 10.53 -12.87 -6.81
N ARG A 93 10.12 -13.51 -5.70
CA ARG A 93 10.02 -14.98 -5.55
C ARG A 93 11.26 -15.70 -6.07
N ILE A 94 12.43 -15.14 -5.77
CA ILE A 94 13.71 -15.67 -6.23
C ILE A 94 13.88 -17.06 -5.63
N ASP A 95 14.14 -18.06 -6.47
CA ASP A 95 14.43 -19.43 -6.04
C ASP A 95 15.73 -19.43 -5.21
N TYR A 96 15.57 -19.48 -3.88
CA TYR A 96 16.68 -19.45 -2.93
C TYR A 96 17.63 -20.65 -3.06
N ASN A 97 17.18 -21.73 -3.72
CA ASN A 97 17.95 -22.93 -3.98
C ASN A 97 19.22 -22.64 -4.81
N HIS A 98 19.18 -21.66 -5.72
CA HIS A 98 20.37 -21.26 -6.49
C HIS A 98 21.32 -20.35 -5.69
N LEU A 99 20.82 -19.62 -4.67
CA LEU A 99 21.63 -18.68 -3.88
C LEU A 99 22.30 -19.34 -2.66
N PHE A 100 21.66 -20.35 -2.05
CA PHE A 100 22.16 -21.06 -0.85
C PHE A 100 22.83 -22.42 -1.15
N GLY A 101 23.08 -22.74 -2.42
CA GLY A 101 24.03 -23.80 -2.80
C GLY A 101 23.55 -25.24 -2.57
N SER A 102 22.25 -25.50 -2.54
CA SER A 102 21.73 -26.87 -2.58
C SER A 102 21.66 -27.33 -4.04
N SER A 103 22.74 -27.93 -4.54
CA SER A 103 22.74 -28.64 -5.82
C SER A 103 21.95 -29.95 -5.69
N GLU A 104 20.62 -29.88 -5.71
CA GLU A 104 19.82 -31.05 -6.04
C GLU A 104 19.46 -30.97 -7.52
N ASN A 105 19.97 -31.95 -8.28
CA ASN A 105 19.64 -32.21 -9.68
C ASN A 105 18.12 -32.40 -9.84
N SER A 106 17.39 -31.33 -10.06
CA SER A 106 15.95 -31.35 -10.35
C SER A 106 15.71 -30.90 -11.78
N SER A 107 16.17 -31.72 -12.72
CA SER A 107 15.84 -31.59 -14.14
C SER A 107 14.32 -31.61 -14.36
N ALA A 108 13.81 -30.62 -15.08
CA ALA A 108 12.47 -30.52 -15.68
C ALA A 108 11.26 -30.11 -14.80
N ALA A 109 11.41 -29.89 -13.49
CA ALA A 109 10.31 -29.42 -12.61
C ALA A 109 10.29 -27.90 -12.35
N GLU A 110 11.28 -27.14 -12.87
CA GLU A 110 11.47 -25.71 -12.55
C GLU A 110 10.68 -24.72 -13.42
N LEU A 111 9.98 -25.19 -14.46
CA LEU A 111 9.35 -24.33 -15.47
C LEU A 111 7.86 -24.04 -15.25
N ASP A 112 7.16 -24.74 -14.36
CA ASP A 112 5.72 -24.51 -14.14
C ASP A 112 5.48 -23.53 -12.96
N PRO A 113 4.93 -22.32 -13.20
CA PRO A 113 4.56 -21.39 -12.13
C PRO A 113 3.52 -21.99 -11.17
N ASP A 114 2.70 -22.92 -11.65
CA ASP A 114 1.67 -23.63 -10.87
C ASP A 114 2.26 -24.59 -9.82
N GLN A 115 3.51 -25.06 -9.97
CA GLN A 115 4.19 -25.83 -8.92
C GLN A 115 4.80 -24.95 -7.83
N LYS A 116 5.09 -23.66 -8.13
CA LYS A 116 5.61 -22.67 -7.18
C LYS A 116 4.51 -22.09 -6.29
N GLU A 117 3.27 -22.04 -6.76
CA GLU A 117 2.11 -21.50 -6.04
C GLU A 117 1.12 -22.59 -5.62
N ARG A 118 1.55 -23.47 -4.73
CA ARG A 118 0.60 -24.41 -4.08
C ARG A 118 -0.26 -23.66 -3.08
N ARG A 119 -1.51 -24.10 -2.93
CA ARG A 119 -2.43 -23.61 -1.90
C ARG A 119 -1.81 -23.86 -0.52
N GLY A 120 -1.77 -22.83 0.33
CA GLY A 120 -1.20 -22.90 1.69
C GLY A 120 0.25 -23.41 1.75
N PRO A 121 1.21 -22.80 1.04
CA PRO A 121 2.59 -23.28 1.03
C PRO A 121 3.23 -23.08 2.42
N PRO A 122 4.20 -23.92 2.81
CA PRO A 122 4.95 -23.69 4.04
C PRO A 122 5.70 -22.35 3.96
N PRO A 123 5.83 -21.62 5.09
CA PRO A 123 6.48 -20.31 5.11
C PRO A 123 7.94 -20.40 4.66
N THR A 124 8.31 -19.55 3.71
CA THR A 124 9.68 -19.50 3.18
C THR A 124 10.66 -18.91 4.21
N PRO A 125 11.98 -19.17 4.10
CA PRO A 125 12.97 -18.55 5.00
C PRO A 125 12.92 -17.03 5.01
N VAL A 126 12.62 -16.39 3.87
CA VAL A 126 12.45 -14.94 3.77
C VAL A 126 11.19 -14.48 4.48
N GLU A 127 10.09 -15.23 4.41
CA GLU A 127 8.88 -14.91 5.16
C GLU A 127 9.08 -15.03 6.67
N TRP A 128 9.86 -16.02 7.13
CA TRP A 128 10.27 -16.11 8.54
C TRP A 128 11.10 -14.90 8.97
N ALA A 129 12.02 -14.44 8.12
CA ALA A 129 12.75 -13.21 8.36
C ALA A 129 11.78 -12.01 8.47
N ILE A 130 10.92 -11.79 7.46
CA ILE A 130 9.92 -10.72 7.46
C ILE A 130 9.06 -10.75 8.73
N LEU A 131 8.60 -11.94 9.16
CA LEU A 131 7.82 -12.11 10.38
C LEU A 131 8.58 -11.62 11.62
N ALA A 132 9.87 -11.96 11.74
CA ALA A 132 10.70 -11.48 12.85
C ALA A 132 10.81 -9.94 12.86
N TRP A 133 10.94 -9.31 11.69
CA TRP A 133 10.92 -7.85 11.58
C TRP A 133 9.56 -7.25 11.98
N VAL A 134 8.47 -7.83 11.49
CA VAL A 134 7.10 -7.36 11.80
C VAL A 134 6.82 -7.43 13.30
N ILE A 135 7.21 -8.52 13.98
CA ILE A 135 7.12 -8.62 15.45
C ILE A 135 7.89 -7.49 16.14
N GLY A 136 9.10 -7.18 15.66
CA GLY A 136 9.89 -6.05 16.15
C GLY A 136 9.21 -4.70 15.97
N LEU A 137 8.59 -4.47 14.80
CA LEU A 137 7.85 -3.23 14.50
C LEU A 137 6.61 -3.10 15.39
N ILE A 138 5.84 -4.17 15.57
CA ILE A 138 4.67 -4.20 16.47
C ILE A 138 5.10 -3.89 17.90
N TRP A 139 6.22 -4.47 18.36
CA TRP A 139 6.73 -4.22 19.70
C TRP A 139 7.13 -2.75 19.92
N VAL A 140 7.75 -2.12 18.92
CA VAL A 140 8.08 -0.69 18.96
C VAL A 140 6.80 0.16 19.05
N GLU A 141 5.77 -0.15 18.24
CA GLU A 141 4.49 0.56 18.28
C GLU A 141 3.77 0.41 19.63
N ILE A 142 3.76 -0.80 20.21
CA ILE A 142 3.14 -1.04 21.52
C ILE A 142 3.82 -0.19 22.59
N LYS A 143 5.16 -0.10 22.59
CA LYS A 143 5.89 0.76 23.52
C LYS A 143 5.56 2.23 23.33
N GLN A 144 5.54 2.69 22.08
CA GLN A 144 5.19 4.09 21.78
C GLN A 144 3.77 4.44 22.23
N LEU A 145 2.81 3.53 22.03
CA LEU A 145 1.44 3.71 22.49
C LEU A 145 1.34 3.78 24.02
N TRP A 146 2.13 2.98 24.74
CA TRP A 146 2.17 3.00 26.20
C TRP A 146 2.82 4.29 26.73
N ASP A 147 3.92 4.72 26.15
CA ASP A 147 4.67 5.90 26.64
C ASP A 147 3.95 7.23 26.34
N CYS A 148 3.35 7.38 25.16
CA CYS A 148 2.68 8.63 24.75
C CYS A 148 1.18 8.68 25.10
N GLY A 149 0.52 7.53 25.27
CA GLY A 149 -0.92 7.43 25.42
C GLY A 149 -1.69 7.49 24.09
N LEU A 150 -2.93 6.99 24.09
CA LEU A 150 -3.74 6.79 22.88
C LEU A 150 -4.15 8.09 22.18
N HIS A 151 -4.44 9.15 22.93
CA HIS A 151 -4.88 10.43 22.36
C HIS A 151 -3.80 11.09 21.49
N GLU A 152 -2.58 11.22 22.02
CA GLU A 152 -1.45 11.80 21.29
C GLU A 152 -1.03 10.91 20.11
N TYR A 153 -1.13 9.58 20.29
CA TYR A 153 -0.83 8.62 19.24
C TYR A 153 -1.75 8.81 18.01
N CYS A 154 -3.07 8.90 18.21
CA CYS A 154 -4.05 9.05 17.13
C CYS A 154 -4.00 10.41 16.43
N HIS A 155 -3.39 11.44 17.02
CA HIS A 155 -3.28 12.75 16.37
C HIS A 155 -2.21 12.75 15.26
N ASN A 156 -1.26 11.80 15.27
CA ASN A 156 -0.23 11.69 14.24
C ASN A 156 -0.64 10.68 13.16
N LEU A 157 -0.92 11.17 11.94
CA LEU A 157 -1.32 10.31 10.81
C LEU A 157 -0.26 9.27 10.45
N TRP A 158 1.02 9.53 10.71
CA TRP A 158 2.07 8.54 10.47
C TRP A 158 1.94 7.35 11.42
N ASN A 159 1.63 7.58 12.70
CA ASN A 159 1.37 6.50 13.65
C ASN A 159 0.14 5.67 13.23
N ILE A 160 -0.91 6.31 12.69
CA ILE A 160 -2.07 5.59 12.14
C ILE A 160 -1.65 4.70 10.96
N LEU A 161 -0.84 5.22 10.04
CA LEU A 161 -0.31 4.44 8.91
C LEU A 161 0.53 3.24 9.41
N ASP A 162 1.32 3.44 10.47
CA ASP A 162 2.14 2.41 11.10
C ASP A 162 1.28 1.30 11.71
N PHE A 163 0.22 1.66 12.42
CA PHE A 163 -0.77 0.73 12.96
C PHE A 163 -1.50 -0.06 11.85
N ILE A 164 -1.97 0.62 10.81
CA ILE A 164 -2.65 -0.02 9.65
C ILE A 164 -1.69 -1.00 8.96
N THR A 165 -0.44 -0.61 8.73
CA THR A 165 0.55 -1.47 8.09
C THR A 165 0.83 -2.72 8.91
N ASN A 166 1.04 -2.57 10.22
CA ASN A 166 1.31 -3.68 11.12
C ASN A 166 0.10 -4.62 11.25
N SER A 167 -1.12 -4.09 11.30
CA SER A 167 -2.34 -4.91 11.32
C SER A 167 -2.54 -5.69 10.02
N LEU A 168 -2.24 -5.11 8.85
CA LEU A 168 -2.29 -5.83 7.57
C LEU A 168 -1.28 -6.97 7.50
N TYR A 169 -0.06 -6.79 8.02
CA TYR A 169 0.88 -7.89 8.14
C TYR A 169 0.39 -8.98 9.09
N MET A 170 -0.19 -8.62 10.24
CA MET A 170 -0.79 -9.59 11.17
C MET A 170 -1.91 -10.38 10.50
N CYS A 171 -2.80 -9.73 9.76
CA CYS A 171 -3.86 -10.39 8.99
C CYS A 171 -3.29 -11.34 7.93
N THR A 172 -2.22 -10.93 7.23
CA THR A 172 -1.53 -11.77 6.25
C THR A 172 -1.01 -13.06 6.89
N PHE A 173 -0.27 -12.96 8.00
CA PHE A 173 0.27 -14.13 8.68
C PHE A 173 -0.82 -15.03 9.28
N ALA A 174 -1.87 -14.43 9.84
CA ALA A 174 -3.02 -15.17 10.36
C ALA A 174 -3.71 -15.97 9.25
N LEU A 175 -4.02 -15.35 8.11
CA LEU A 175 -4.67 -16.01 6.99
C LEU A 175 -3.79 -17.09 6.36
N ARG A 176 -2.47 -16.88 6.26
CA ARG A 176 -1.55 -17.93 5.79
C ARG A 176 -1.49 -19.12 6.74
N THR A 177 -1.52 -18.86 8.04
CA THR A 177 -1.57 -19.92 9.06
C THR A 177 -2.87 -20.72 8.94
N VAL A 178 -4.01 -20.04 8.76
CA VAL A 178 -5.31 -20.68 8.51
C VAL A 178 -5.28 -21.49 7.20
N ALA A 179 -4.75 -20.93 6.12
CA ALA A 179 -4.62 -21.62 4.83
C ALA A 179 -3.77 -22.90 4.96
N TYR A 180 -2.64 -22.83 5.67
CA TYR A 180 -1.78 -23.98 5.92
C TYR A 180 -2.53 -25.08 6.69
N PHE A 181 -3.20 -24.75 7.79
CA PHE A 181 -3.93 -25.74 8.58
C PHE A 181 -5.14 -26.31 7.84
N GLN A 182 -5.83 -25.51 7.02
CA GLN A 182 -6.95 -25.96 6.20
C GLN A 182 -6.49 -26.98 5.16
N VAL A 183 -5.41 -26.68 4.44
CA VAL A 183 -4.83 -27.62 3.45
C VAL A 183 -4.31 -28.89 4.13
N GLU A 184 -3.70 -28.77 5.32
CA GLU A 184 -3.24 -29.94 6.08
C GLU A 184 -4.39 -30.80 6.61
N ALA A 185 -5.56 -30.21 6.89
CA ALA A 185 -6.76 -30.95 7.24
C ALA A 185 -7.34 -31.68 6.00
N GLU A 186 -7.42 -31.01 4.85
CA GLU A 186 -7.87 -31.63 3.59
C GLU A 186 -6.95 -32.77 3.12
N MET A 187 -5.65 -32.69 3.39
CA MET A 187 -4.68 -33.74 3.09
C MET A 187 -4.85 -34.99 3.98
N ARG A 188 -5.44 -34.85 5.17
CA ARG A 188 -5.74 -36.00 6.05
C ARG A 188 -6.93 -36.82 5.55
N ASP A 189 -7.79 -36.25 4.71
CA ASP A 189 -8.90 -36.96 4.10
C ASP A 189 -8.43 -37.74 2.85
N PRO A 190 -8.52 -39.09 2.84
CA PRO A 190 -8.00 -39.93 1.74
C PRO A 190 -8.63 -39.63 0.37
N ARG A 191 -9.82 -39.02 0.35
CA ARG A 191 -10.55 -38.68 -0.89
C ARG A 191 -10.04 -37.39 -1.55
N LEU A 192 -9.51 -36.45 -0.76
CA LEU A 192 -9.11 -35.10 -1.20
C LEU A 192 -7.58 -34.96 -1.30
N GLN A 193 -6.82 -35.93 -0.76
CA GLN A 193 -5.36 -35.94 -0.70
C GLN A 193 -4.67 -35.71 -2.06
N HIS A 194 -5.21 -36.23 -3.16
CA HIS A 194 -4.62 -36.06 -4.49
C HIS A 194 -4.88 -34.67 -5.11
N ILE A 195 -5.87 -33.94 -4.60
CA ILE A 195 -6.36 -32.68 -5.20
C ILE A 195 -5.92 -31.48 -4.35
N ALA A 196 -5.93 -31.58 -3.02
CA ALA A 196 -5.81 -30.43 -2.12
C ALA A 196 -4.58 -29.53 -2.37
N ARG A 197 -3.39 -30.11 -2.58
CA ARG A 197 -2.16 -29.34 -2.89
C ARG A 197 -1.85 -29.18 -4.38
N HIS A 198 -2.52 -29.92 -5.24
CA HIS A 198 -2.28 -29.96 -6.69
C HIS A 198 -3.35 -29.21 -7.49
N LEU A 199 -4.33 -28.61 -6.81
CA LEU A 199 -5.35 -27.77 -7.43
C LEU A 199 -4.71 -26.51 -8.01
N GLN A 200 -4.92 -26.29 -9.31
CA GLN A 200 -4.38 -25.14 -10.02
C GLN A 200 -5.06 -23.84 -9.57
N ARG A 201 -4.30 -22.74 -9.58
CA ARG A 201 -4.79 -21.43 -9.10
C ARG A 201 -6.06 -20.94 -9.80
N ARG A 202 -6.25 -21.32 -11.06
CA ARG A 202 -7.45 -20.98 -11.85
C ARG A 202 -8.75 -21.51 -11.23
N ASP A 203 -8.66 -22.62 -10.49
CA ASP A 203 -9.80 -23.34 -9.92
C ASP A 203 -9.98 -23.04 -8.41
N TRP A 204 -9.21 -22.10 -7.87
CA TRP A 204 -9.34 -21.68 -6.48
C TRP A 204 -10.61 -20.87 -6.30
N ASP A 205 -11.22 -21.00 -5.12
CA ASP A 205 -12.33 -20.13 -4.74
C ASP A 205 -11.84 -18.68 -4.62
N ALA A 206 -12.69 -17.72 -5.02
CA ALA A 206 -12.35 -16.30 -4.98
C ALA A 206 -12.08 -15.80 -3.55
N TRP A 207 -12.63 -16.49 -2.55
CA TRP A 207 -12.47 -16.19 -1.12
C TRP A 207 -11.44 -17.07 -0.42
N ASP A 208 -10.57 -17.74 -1.19
CA ASP A 208 -9.51 -18.55 -0.60
C ASP A 208 -8.62 -17.71 0.35
N PRO A 209 -8.36 -18.17 1.60
CA PRO A 209 -7.53 -17.44 2.54
C PRO A 209 -6.13 -17.10 2.00
N THR A 210 -5.59 -17.93 1.10
CA THR A 210 -4.31 -17.68 0.43
C THR A 210 -4.38 -16.41 -0.41
N LEU A 211 -5.41 -16.27 -1.27
CA LEU A 211 -5.58 -15.10 -2.14
C LEU A 211 -5.81 -13.82 -1.33
N ILE A 212 -6.66 -13.90 -0.29
CA ILE A 212 -6.92 -12.75 0.59
C ILE A 212 -5.62 -12.33 1.32
N SER A 213 -4.80 -13.29 1.75
CA SER A 213 -3.51 -12.99 2.38
C SER A 213 -2.55 -12.29 1.42
N GLU A 214 -2.53 -12.67 0.14
CA GLU A 214 -1.71 -12.01 -0.89
C GLU A 214 -2.15 -10.57 -1.13
N CYS A 215 -3.47 -10.30 -1.15
CA CYS A 215 -4.00 -8.94 -1.26
C CYS A 215 -3.58 -8.06 -0.07
N PHE A 216 -3.68 -8.56 1.16
CA PHE A 216 -3.24 -7.82 2.34
C PHE A 216 -1.72 -7.64 2.38
N PHE A 217 -0.95 -8.64 1.97
CA PHE A 217 0.50 -8.55 1.88
C PHE A 217 0.93 -7.47 0.88
N ALA A 218 0.33 -7.45 -0.31
CA ALA A 218 0.60 -6.44 -1.32
C ALA A 218 0.26 -5.02 -0.82
N THR A 219 -0.90 -4.87 -0.16
CA THR A 219 -1.32 -3.60 0.43
C THR A 219 -0.36 -3.14 1.54
N ALA A 220 0.05 -4.06 2.41
CA ALA A 220 1.03 -3.78 3.47
C ALA A 220 2.40 -3.36 2.91
N ASN A 221 2.83 -3.95 1.78
CA ASN A 221 4.08 -3.60 1.11
C ASN A 221 4.05 -2.17 0.54
N ILE A 222 2.91 -1.72 0.01
CA ILE A 222 2.72 -0.34 -0.44
C ILE A 222 2.87 0.63 0.73
N PHE A 223 2.14 0.41 1.83
CA PHE A 223 2.23 1.29 3.00
C PHE A 223 3.62 1.26 3.64
N SER A 224 4.28 0.10 3.66
CA SER A 224 5.68 -0.01 4.11
C SER A 224 6.62 0.82 3.24
N SER A 225 6.45 0.79 1.92
CA SER A 225 7.28 1.60 1.02
C SER A 225 7.04 3.12 1.23
N LEU A 226 5.80 3.52 1.52
CA LEU A 226 5.44 4.92 1.81
C LEU A 226 6.09 5.45 3.10
N LYS A 227 6.48 4.59 4.06
CA LYS A 227 7.21 5.02 5.26
C LYS A 227 8.62 5.58 4.99
N LEU A 228 9.14 5.45 3.78
CA LEU A 228 10.37 6.17 3.39
C LEU A 228 10.17 7.69 3.39
N VAL A 229 8.95 8.18 3.17
CA VAL A 229 8.64 9.62 3.11
C VAL A 229 9.00 10.35 4.42
N PRO A 230 8.64 9.84 5.61
CA PRO A 230 9.12 10.38 6.89
C PRO A 230 10.64 10.48 7.04
N ILE A 231 11.42 9.56 6.47
CA ILE A 231 12.89 9.56 6.56
C ILE A 231 13.48 10.76 5.80
N PHE A 232 12.82 11.19 4.72
CA PHE A 232 13.26 12.38 3.94
C PHE A 232 13.20 13.69 4.74
N THR A 233 12.55 13.73 5.91
CA THR A 233 12.59 14.92 6.79
C THR A 233 13.98 15.31 7.24
N PHE A 234 14.92 14.36 7.25
CA PHE A 234 16.30 14.62 7.63
C PHE A 234 17.07 15.44 6.59
N ASN A 235 16.64 15.42 5.33
CA ASN A 235 17.30 16.20 4.28
C ASN A 235 16.87 17.68 4.39
N PRO A 236 17.82 18.63 4.51
CA PRO A 236 17.52 20.07 4.61
C PRO A 236 16.63 20.61 3.48
N HIS A 237 16.67 19.99 2.29
CA HIS A 237 15.88 20.41 1.13
C HIS A 237 14.52 19.71 1.04
N LEU A 238 14.41 18.43 1.42
CA LEU A 238 13.17 17.66 1.30
C LEU A 238 12.26 17.76 2.53
N GLY A 239 12.82 18.07 3.69
CA GLY A 239 12.06 18.17 4.94
C GLY A 239 10.97 19.25 4.92
N PRO A 240 11.28 20.51 4.57
CA PRO A 240 10.26 21.55 4.44
C PRO A 240 9.15 21.20 3.45
N LEU A 241 9.52 20.58 2.31
CA LEU A 241 8.57 20.13 1.29
C LEU A 241 7.60 19.06 1.81
N LYS A 242 8.10 18.10 2.61
CA LYS A 242 7.24 17.09 3.23
C LYS A 242 6.28 17.73 4.26
N ILE A 243 6.77 18.69 5.05
CA ILE A 243 5.94 19.35 6.07
C ILE A 243 4.82 20.16 5.40
N SER A 244 5.12 20.89 4.32
CA SER A 244 4.10 21.62 3.57
C SER A 244 3.08 20.68 2.93
N LEU A 245 3.54 19.58 2.32
CA LEU A 245 2.65 18.55 1.77
C LEU A 245 1.71 17.97 2.83
N GLY A 246 2.23 17.60 4.00
CA GLY A 246 1.42 17.04 5.08
C GLY A 246 0.33 17.98 5.59
N ARG A 247 0.60 19.30 5.62
CA ARG A 247 -0.40 20.31 5.98
C ARG A 247 -1.45 20.51 4.89
N MET A 248 -1.05 20.48 3.61
CA MET A 248 -1.98 20.58 2.47
C MET A 248 -2.93 19.38 2.36
N VAL A 249 -2.51 18.17 2.78
CA VAL A 249 -3.36 16.96 2.73
C VAL A 249 -4.68 17.14 3.48
N ILE A 250 -4.69 17.87 4.60
CA ILE A 250 -5.94 18.12 5.35
C ILE A 250 -6.93 18.95 4.51
N ASP A 251 -6.43 19.92 3.74
CA ASP A 251 -7.28 20.72 2.85
C ASP A 251 -7.77 19.90 1.65
N ILE A 252 -6.91 19.03 1.10
CA ILE A 252 -7.28 18.06 0.06
C ILE A 252 -8.39 17.13 0.55
N LEU A 253 -8.31 16.61 1.78
CA LEU A 253 -9.34 15.73 2.34
C LEU A 253 -10.70 16.42 2.49
N LYS A 254 -10.73 17.70 2.92
CA LYS A 254 -11.97 18.48 2.97
C LYS A 254 -12.58 18.63 1.57
N PHE A 255 -11.75 18.90 0.56
CA PHE A 255 -12.20 19.03 -0.81
C PHE A 255 -12.69 17.69 -1.39
N PHE A 256 -11.98 16.60 -1.08
CA PHE A 256 -12.35 15.25 -1.49
C PHE A 256 -13.74 14.86 -0.98
N LEU A 257 -14.14 15.30 0.21
CA LEU A 257 -15.50 15.10 0.72
C LEU A 257 -16.57 15.77 -0.16
N LEU A 258 -16.32 16.99 -0.64
CA LEU A 258 -17.20 17.67 -1.60
C LEU A 258 -17.29 16.90 -2.92
N TYR A 259 -16.15 16.40 -3.42
CA TYR A 259 -16.12 15.54 -4.60
C TYR A 259 -16.94 14.25 -4.40
N CYS A 260 -16.81 13.56 -3.27
CA CYS A 260 -17.57 12.36 -2.97
C CYS A 260 -19.10 12.60 -2.96
N LEU A 261 -19.56 13.77 -2.47
CA LEU A 261 -20.97 14.14 -2.51
C LEU A 261 -21.48 14.29 -3.96
N VAL A 262 -20.69 14.96 -4.80
CA VAL A 262 -21.01 15.11 -6.23
C VAL A 262 -21.00 13.75 -6.92
N LEU A 263 -19.95 12.94 -6.71
CA LEU A 263 -19.83 11.60 -7.26
C LEU A 263 -21.04 10.73 -6.89
N PHE A 264 -21.45 10.75 -5.62
CA PHE A 264 -22.60 9.99 -5.13
C PHE A 264 -23.92 10.46 -5.76
N ALA A 265 -24.15 11.77 -5.87
CA ALA A 265 -25.36 12.31 -6.48
C ALA A 265 -25.51 11.90 -7.95
N PHE A 266 -24.43 12.01 -8.73
CA PHE A 266 -24.41 11.59 -10.13
C PHE A 266 -24.50 10.07 -10.28
N ALA A 267 -23.88 9.31 -9.38
CA ALA A 267 -23.98 7.84 -9.38
C ALA A 267 -25.41 7.36 -9.14
N CYS A 268 -26.12 7.96 -8.18
CA CYS A 268 -27.53 7.67 -7.95
C CYS A 268 -28.38 7.99 -9.19
N GLY A 269 -28.13 9.14 -9.85
CA GLY A 269 -28.85 9.54 -11.07
C GLY A 269 -28.65 8.56 -12.24
N LEU A 270 -27.41 8.15 -12.51
CA LEU A 270 -27.09 7.21 -13.59
C LEU A 270 -27.58 5.79 -13.28
N ASN A 271 -27.38 5.32 -12.04
CA ASN A 271 -27.91 4.02 -11.61
C ASN A 271 -29.44 3.99 -11.76
N GLN A 272 -30.15 5.04 -11.34
CA GLN A 272 -31.61 5.12 -11.50
C GLN A 272 -32.06 5.11 -12.97
N LEU A 273 -31.25 5.64 -13.89
CA LEU A 273 -31.56 5.65 -15.32
C LEU A 273 -31.31 4.29 -16.00
N PHE A 274 -30.22 3.60 -15.62
CA PHE A 274 -29.73 2.43 -16.33
C PHE A 274 -29.93 1.08 -15.61
N TRP A 275 -30.33 1.05 -14.33
CA TRP A 275 -30.42 -0.19 -13.55
C TRP A 275 -31.28 -1.27 -14.24
N TYR A 276 -32.39 -0.87 -14.88
CA TYR A 276 -33.30 -1.80 -15.54
C TYR A 276 -32.64 -2.49 -16.75
N TYR A 277 -32.00 -1.71 -17.62
CA TYR A 277 -31.30 -2.24 -18.80
C TYR A 277 -30.14 -3.14 -18.38
N ALA A 278 -29.38 -2.71 -17.37
CA ALA A 278 -28.25 -3.48 -16.86
C ALA A 278 -28.71 -4.79 -16.19
N ALA A 279 -29.82 -4.79 -15.44
CA ALA A 279 -30.40 -6.00 -14.86
C ALA A 279 -30.87 -7.00 -15.94
N MET A 280 -31.50 -6.52 -17.02
CA MET A 280 -31.86 -7.37 -18.15
C MET A 280 -30.62 -8.00 -18.82
N ARG A 281 -29.58 -7.21 -19.07
CA ARG A 281 -28.31 -7.72 -19.65
C ARG A 281 -27.62 -8.73 -18.75
N GLN A 282 -27.67 -8.52 -17.43
CA GLN A 282 -27.12 -9.48 -16.47
C GLN A 282 -27.86 -10.82 -16.54
N GLN A 283 -29.20 -10.81 -16.63
CA GLN A 283 -29.98 -12.03 -16.77
C GLN A 283 -29.71 -12.78 -18.10
N GLU A 284 -29.53 -12.06 -19.20
CA GLU A 284 -29.11 -12.64 -20.48
C GLU A 284 -27.71 -13.29 -20.37
N CYS A 285 -26.78 -12.63 -19.69
CA CYS A 285 -25.44 -13.17 -19.47
C CYS A 285 -25.44 -14.43 -18.59
N ASP A 286 -26.25 -14.45 -17.53
CA ASP A 286 -26.38 -15.63 -16.66
C ASP A 286 -27.04 -16.80 -17.40
N SER A 287 -28.00 -16.50 -18.29
CA SER A 287 -28.61 -17.49 -19.18
C SER A 287 -27.58 -18.08 -20.16
N PHE A 288 -26.72 -17.24 -20.74
CA PHE A 288 -25.62 -17.69 -21.59
C PHE A 288 -24.62 -18.57 -20.84
N LYS A 289 -24.21 -18.19 -19.62
CA LYS A 289 -23.31 -19.00 -18.79
C LYS A 289 -23.89 -20.38 -18.46
N SER A 290 -25.20 -20.48 -18.28
CA SER A 290 -25.86 -21.76 -17.98
C SER A 290 -25.88 -22.73 -19.16
N ASN A 291 -26.02 -22.22 -20.39
CA ASN A 291 -26.06 -23.05 -21.60
C ASN A 291 -25.51 -22.27 -22.82
N PRO A 292 -24.18 -22.27 -23.03
CA PRO A 292 -23.55 -21.44 -24.05
C PRO A 292 -23.91 -21.86 -25.48
N GLU A 293 -24.17 -23.15 -25.73
CA GLU A 293 -24.49 -23.68 -27.07
C GLU A 293 -25.85 -23.16 -27.58
N ARG A 294 -26.81 -22.96 -26.68
CA ARG A 294 -28.16 -22.51 -27.03
C ARG A 294 -28.30 -20.99 -27.13
N PHE A 295 -27.53 -20.25 -26.34
CA PHE A 295 -27.67 -18.80 -26.17
C PHE A 295 -26.50 -17.99 -26.74
N GLY A 296 -25.75 -18.53 -27.71
CA GLY A 296 -24.57 -17.87 -28.29
C GLY A 296 -24.79 -16.42 -28.76
N ALA A 297 -26.00 -16.07 -29.22
CA ALA A 297 -26.35 -14.70 -29.62
C ALA A 297 -26.41 -13.68 -28.46
N MET A 298 -26.41 -14.13 -27.20
CA MET A 298 -26.45 -13.30 -25.99
C MET A 298 -25.05 -13.08 -25.38
N GLN A 299 -23.99 -13.58 -26.02
CA GLN A 299 -22.61 -13.45 -25.51
C GLN A 299 -22.19 -11.99 -25.33
N GLU A 300 -22.63 -11.08 -26.21
CA GLU A 300 -22.34 -9.64 -26.11
C GLU A 300 -22.87 -9.02 -24.82
N SER A 301 -23.98 -9.53 -24.26
CA SER A 301 -24.58 -9.02 -23.03
C SER A 301 -23.70 -9.25 -21.79
N CYS A 302 -22.70 -10.15 -21.87
CA CYS A 302 -21.70 -10.37 -20.84
C CYS A 302 -20.54 -9.35 -20.85
N ASP A 303 -20.50 -8.44 -21.82
CA ASP A 303 -19.47 -7.40 -21.88
C ASP A 303 -19.53 -6.50 -20.63
N HIS A 304 -18.35 -6.16 -20.10
CA HIS A 304 -18.19 -5.35 -18.88
C HIS A 304 -18.88 -3.99 -19.01
N LYS A 305 -19.00 -3.44 -20.22
CA LYS A 305 -19.68 -2.16 -20.46
C LYS A 305 -21.13 -2.13 -19.97
N TYR A 306 -21.85 -3.26 -20.05
CA TYR A 306 -23.25 -3.34 -19.63
C TYR A 306 -23.41 -3.47 -18.11
N ARG A 307 -22.32 -3.76 -17.38
CA ARG A 307 -22.31 -3.88 -15.92
C ARG A 307 -22.03 -2.56 -15.21
N SER A 308 -21.49 -1.57 -15.93
CA SER A 308 -21.08 -0.26 -15.38
C SER A 308 -22.15 0.44 -14.56
N PHE A 309 -23.43 0.34 -14.94
CA PHE A 309 -24.54 1.01 -14.26
C PHE A 309 -25.56 0.03 -13.63
N ALA A 310 -25.14 -1.22 -13.40
CA ALA A 310 -26.02 -2.25 -12.84
C ALA A 310 -26.31 -2.06 -11.35
N SER A 311 -25.35 -1.49 -10.63
CA SER A 311 -25.46 -1.23 -9.19
C SER A 311 -24.86 0.13 -8.88
N LEU A 312 -25.23 0.67 -7.71
CA LEU A 312 -24.66 1.92 -7.22
C LEU A 312 -23.14 1.83 -7.08
N PHE A 313 -22.62 0.68 -6.62
CA PHE A 313 -21.19 0.46 -6.47
C PHE A 313 -20.46 0.46 -7.82
N ASN A 314 -20.97 -0.30 -8.81
CA ASN A 314 -20.37 -0.32 -10.15
C ASN A 314 -20.42 1.08 -10.80
N THR A 315 -21.49 1.82 -10.54
CA THR A 315 -21.65 3.19 -11.05
C THR A 315 -20.65 4.14 -10.42
N LEU A 316 -20.44 4.07 -9.10
CA LEU A 316 -19.42 4.84 -8.38
C LEU A 316 -18.01 4.53 -8.92
N GLU A 317 -17.70 3.26 -9.13
CA GLU A 317 -16.43 2.82 -9.72
C GLU A 317 -16.25 3.35 -11.16
N THR A 318 -17.28 3.23 -11.99
CA THR A 318 -17.27 3.73 -13.37
C THR A 318 -17.03 5.25 -13.39
N LEU A 319 -17.77 6.01 -12.57
CA LEU A 319 -17.58 7.46 -12.50
C LEU A 319 -16.22 7.86 -11.92
N PHE A 320 -15.68 7.10 -10.96
CA PHE A 320 -14.33 7.33 -10.44
C PHE A 320 -13.27 7.18 -11.55
N TRP A 321 -13.33 6.11 -12.35
CA TRP A 321 -12.40 5.90 -13.45
C TRP A 321 -12.60 6.90 -14.61
N ALA A 322 -13.82 7.44 -14.76
CA ALA A 322 -14.10 8.50 -15.71
C ALA A 322 -13.34 9.80 -15.41
N LEU A 323 -13.00 10.08 -14.14
CA LEU A 323 -12.16 11.23 -13.77
C LEU A 323 -10.80 11.20 -14.50
N PHE A 324 -10.26 10.00 -14.75
CA PHE A 324 -8.99 9.78 -15.43
C PHE A 324 -9.14 9.62 -16.95
N GLY A 325 -10.35 9.75 -17.50
CA GLY A 325 -10.61 9.57 -18.93
C GLY A 325 -10.54 8.12 -19.42
N LEU A 326 -10.66 7.13 -18.52
CA LEU A 326 -10.61 5.70 -18.88
C LEU A 326 -11.96 5.10 -19.26
N ILE A 327 -13.05 5.88 -19.20
CA ILE A 327 -14.41 5.44 -19.55
C ILE A 327 -14.87 6.11 -20.84
N ASP A 328 -15.21 5.28 -21.81
CA ASP A 328 -15.71 5.71 -23.11
C ASP A 328 -17.23 5.97 -23.12
N LEU A 329 -17.68 6.77 -24.08
CA LEU A 329 -19.12 7.02 -24.33
C LEU A 329 -19.90 5.76 -24.73
N ASN A 330 -19.21 4.67 -25.10
CA ASN A 330 -19.81 3.39 -25.47
C ASN A 330 -20.53 2.71 -24.30
N HIS A 331 -20.17 3.03 -23.05
CA HIS A 331 -20.85 2.50 -21.86
C HIS A 331 -22.30 3.00 -21.71
N PHE A 332 -22.67 4.07 -22.41
CA PHE A 332 -24.02 4.65 -22.38
C PHE A 332 -24.90 4.19 -23.55
N VAL A 333 -24.33 3.48 -24.53
CA VAL A 333 -25.05 2.98 -25.70
C VAL A 333 -25.87 1.77 -25.31
N LEU A 334 -27.17 1.82 -25.59
CA LEU A 334 -28.11 0.74 -25.33
C LEU A 334 -28.22 -0.19 -26.55
N LYS A 335 -28.63 -1.43 -26.32
CA LYS A 335 -28.94 -2.37 -27.40
C LYS A 335 -30.31 -2.08 -28.02
N GLU A 336 -31.24 -1.62 -27.18
CA GLU A 336 -32.54 -1.14 -27.59
C GLU A 336 -32.45 0.27 -28.20
N ASP A 337 -33.31 0.57 -29.18
CA ASP A 337 -33.39 1.87 -29.87
C ASP A 337 -34.02 2.98 -29.00
N HIS A 338 -33.63 3.06 -27.72
CA HIS A 338 -34.13 4.02 -26.75
C HIS A 338 -33.23 5.25 -26.71
N SER A 339 -33.29 6.04 -27.79
CA SER A 339 -32.43 7.21 -28.01
C SER A 339 -32.54 8.27 -26.91
N LEU A 340 -33.71 8.44 -26.29
CA LEU A 340 -33.92 9.41 -25.21
C LEU A 340 -33.12 9.05 -23.95
N THR A 341 -33.13 7.78 -23.56
CA THR A 341 -32.40 7.29 -22.38
C THR A 341 -30.91 7.41 -22.61
N GLU A 342 -30.42 7.00 -23.78
CA GLU A 342 -29.02 7.13 -24.16
C GLU A 342 -28.57 8.60 -24.16
N TRP A 343 -29.33 9.49 -24.77
CA TRP A 343 -29.03 10.93 -24.80
C TRP A 343 -29.00 11.53 -23.39
N THR A 344 -29.96 11.15 -22.54
CA THR A 344 -30.03 11.60 -21.15
C THR A 344 -28.81 11.12 -20.36
N GLY A 345 -28.43 9.85 -20.51
CA GLY A 345 -27.26 9.29 -19.85
C GLY A 345 -25.96 9.97 -20.25
N LYS A 346 -25.76 10.17 -21.56
CA LYS A 346 -24.61 10.93 -22.11
C LYS A 346 -24.58 12.37 -21.61
N THR A 347 -25.73 13.01 -21.47
CA THR A 347 -25.84 14.39 -20.96
C THR A 347 -25.51 14.46 -19.46
N ILE A 348 -26.04 13.54 -18.65
CA ILE A 348 -25.71 13.44 -17.22
C ILE A 348 -24.20 13.21 -17.04
N PHE A 349 -23.61 12.29 -17.80
CA PHE A 349 -22.17 12.02 -17.78
C PHE A 349 -21.32 13.21 -18.24
N GLY A 350 -21.72 13.91 -19.30
CA GLY A 350 -21.06 15.14 -19.76
C GLY A 350 -21.10 16.24 -18.69
N SER A 351 -22.24 16.41 -18.01
CA SER A 351 -22.38 17.38 -16.92
C SER A 351 -21.54 17.00 -15.69
N TYR A 352 -21.46 15.72 -15.34
CA TYR A 352 -20.55 15.20 -14.32
C TYR A 352 -19.09 15.52 -14.68
N SER A 353 -18.68 15.26 -15.92
CA SER A 353 -17.30 15.49 -16.38
C SER A 353 -16.94 16.97 -16.33
N CYS A 354 -17.85 17.86 -16.75
CA CYS A 354 -17.66 19.31 -16.63
C CYS A 354 -17.53 19.74 -15.16
N CYS A 355 -18.43 19.26 -14.28
CA CYS A 355 -18.39 19.58 -12.87
C CYS A 355 -17.10 19.06 -12.18
N ALA A 356 -16.76 17.78 -12.37
CA ALA A 356 -15.63 17.15 -11.71
C ALA A 356 -14.27 17.62 -12.25
N ILE A 357 -14.10 17.64 -13.57
CA ILE A 357 -12.80 17.92 -14.20
C ILE A 357 -12.59 19.41 -14.44
N VAL A 358 -13.61 20.16 -14.88
CA VAL A 358 -13.42 21.59 -15.19
C VAL A 358 -13.59 22.46 -13.95
N VAL A 359 -14.59 22.18 -13.11
CA VAL A 359 -14.86 23.03 -11.95
C VAL A 359 -14.07 22.57 -10.72
N LEU A 360 -14.30 21.34 -10.27
CA LEU A 360 -13.74 20.86 -9.01
C LEU A 360 -12.21 20.73 -9.05
N LEU A 361 -11.65 20.12 -10.10
CA LEU A 361 -10.20 19.98 -10.21
C LEU A 361 -9.48 21.35 -10.24
N ASN A 362 -10.00 22.32 -10.99
CA ASN A 362 -9.43 23.67 -11.02
C ASN A 362 -9.56 24.40 -9.67
N MET A 363 -10.68 24.22 -8.97
CA MET A 363 -10.86 24.76 -7.62
C MET A 363 -9.90 24.12 -6.61
N LEU A 364 -9.64 22.81 -6.71
CA LEU A 364 -8.64 22.12 -5.88
C LEU A 364 -7.23 22.69 -6.11
N ILE A 365 -6.84 22.90 -7.38
CA ILE A 365 -5.55 23.51 -7.71
C ILE A 365 -5.43 24.91 -7.09
N ALA A 366 -6.46 25.75 -7.23
CA ALA A 366 -6.47 27.09 -6.65
C ALA A 366 -6.36 27.06 -5.12
N MET A 367 -7.08 26.14 -4.46
CA MET A 367 -7.03 25.97 -3.01
C MET A 367 -5.64 25.50 -2.54
N MET A 368 -5.04 24.52 -3.23
CA MET A 368 -3.69 24.05 -2.92
C MET A 368 -2.65 25.15 -3.09
N SER A 369 -2.76 25.98 -4.13
CA SER A 369 -1.86 27.13 -4.35
C SER A 369 -1.94 28.14 -3.20
N ASN A 370 -3.14 28.49 -2.76
CA ASN A 370 -3.33 29.43 -1.64
C ASN A 370 -2.86 28.83 -0.30
N SER A 371 -3.15 27.55 -0.04
CA SER A 371 -2.68 26.84 1.15
C SER A 371 -1.14 26.78 1.17
N TYR A 372 -0.52 26.47 0.03
CA TYR A 372 0.94 26.46 -0.10
C TYR A 372 1.56 27.84 0.22
N GLN A 373 1.00 28.92 -0.34
CA GLN A 373 1.47 30.29 -0.04
C GLN A 373 1.38 30.60 1.45
N TYR A 374 0.23 30.30 2.08
CA TYR A 374 0.04 30.53 3.52
C TYR A 374 0.99 29.72 4.40
N ILE A 375 1.32 28.48 4.01
CA ILE A 375 2.24 27.61 4.75
C ILE A 375 3.72 28.01 4.55
N SER A 376 4.04 28.61 3.39
CA SER A 376 5.40 29.02 3.03
C SER A 376 5.85 30.33 3.69
N VAL A 377 4.89 31.16 4.12
CA VAL A 377 5.10 32.38 4.92
C VAL A 377 5.13 32.03 6.40
#